data_AF-A0A183D2R2-F1
#
_entry.id   AF-A0A183D2R2-F1
#
_cell.length_a   1.000
_cell.length_b   1.000
_cell.length_c   1.000
_cell.angle_alpha   90.00
_cell.angle_beta   90.00
_cell.angle_gamma   90.00
#
_symmetry.space_group_name_H-M   'P 1'
#
loop_
_entity.id
_entity.type
_entity.pdbx_description
1 polymer ?
#
loop_
_entity_poly.entity_id
_entity_poly.type
_entity_poly.pdbx_seq_one_letter_code
_entity_poly.pdbx_strand_id
1 'polypeptide(L)'
;MLEFAFVFSQVHVDFRRAELESVCALYGIQCNIASLSTDHERHVFLVHFPSVECVAKILSRTVLVKFAIELFAVSVDYDGLCAAIRAKRQQLARVRSFLANSSIVPSEWAFLPSLLLDFWLNTWNEK
;
A
#
# COMPACT_ATOMS: atom_id res chain seq x y z
N MET A 1 1.54 -5.73 13.80
CA MET A 1 2.46 -5.39 12.70
C MET A 1 1.63 -5.18 11.46
N LEU A 2 1.86 -4.10 10.72
CA LEU A 2 1.12 -3.75 9.51
C LEU A 2 1.96 -4.13 8.29
N GLU A 3 1.31 -4.63 7.26
CA GLU A 3 1.95 -5.02 6.01
C GLU A 3 1.72 -3.92 4.97
N PHE A 4 2.77 -3.58 4.23
CA PHE A 4 2.74 -2.53 3.22
C PHE A 4 3.38 -3.00 1.92
N ALA A 5 2.74 -2.64 0.81
CA ALA A 5 3.27 -2.75 -0.53
C ALA A 5 3.89 -1.42 -0.96
N PHE A 6 5.21 -1.36 -1.03
CA PHE A 6 5.96 -0.21 -1.54
C PHE A 6 6.13 -0.34 -3.05
N VAL A 7 5.63 0.64 -3.81
CA VAL A 7 5.72 0.65 -5.26
C VAL A 7 6.80 1.64 -5.69
N PHE A 8 7.76 1.19 -6.48
CA PHE A 8 8.93 1.97 -6.89
C PHE A 8 8.87 2.40 -8.35
N SER A 9 9.54 3.50 -8.66
CA SER A 9 9.64 4.08 -10.01
C SER A 9 10.63 3.37 -10.93
N GLN A 10 11.63 2.67 -10.39
CA GLN A 10 12.72 2.06 -11.15
C GLN A 10 12.71 0.52 -11.06
N VAL A 11 13.25 -0.16 -12.07
CA VAL A 11 13.31 -1.63 -12.14
C VAL A 11 14.43 -2.18 -11.25
N HIS A 12 15.59 -1.51 -11.25
CA HIS A 12 16.81 -2.01 -10.62
C HIS A 12 16.67 -2.21 -9.10
N VAL A 13 16.66 -3.48 -8.68
CA VAL A 13 16.42 -3.89 -7.30
C VAL A 13 17.48 -3.36 -6.33
N ASP A 14 18.73 -3.25 -6.76
CA ASP A 14 19.85 -2.86 -5.89
C ASP A 14 19.70 -1.42 -5.40
N PHE A 15 19.31 -0.50 -6.27
CA PHE A 15 19.04 0.89 -5.90
C PHE A 15 17.82 1.00 -4.97
N ARG A 16 16.75 0.24 -5.25
CA ARG A 16 15.54 0.25 -4.42
C ARG A 16 15.81 -0.29 -3.02
N ARG A 17 16.54 -1.39 -2.93
CA ARG A 17 16.95 -1.99 -1.66
C ARG A 17 17.84 -1.03 -0.89
N ALA A 18 18.90 -0.52 -1.51
CA ALA A 18 19.83 0.39 -0.86
C ALA A 18 19.15 1.68 -0.38
N GLU A 19 18.23 2.27 -1.17
CA GLU A 19 17.45 3.43 -0.73
C GLU A 19 16.58 3.09 0.48
N LEU A 20 15.78 2.03 0.41
CA LEU A 20 14.89 1.67 1.51
C LEU A 20 15.68 1.35 2.79
N GLU A 21 16.79 0.61 2.68
CA GLU A 21 17.69 0.31 3.81
C GLU A 21 18.28 1.58 4.42
N SER A 22 18.82 2.48 3.59
CA SER A 22 19.43 3.71 4.07
C SER A 22 18.44 4.64 4.75
N VAL A 23 17.22 4.78 4.22
CA VAL A 23 16.16 5.60 4.83
C VAL A 23 15.66 4.96 6.12
N CYS A 24 15.50 3.64 6.16
CA CYS A 24 15.10 2.93 7.38
C CYS A 24 16.18 3.08 8.47
N ALA A 25 17.46 2.94 8.11
CA ALA A 25 18.58 3.14 9.02
C ALA A 25 18.63 4.58 9.57
N LEU A 26 18.37 5.58 8.73
CA LEU A 26 18.32 6.99 9.14
C LEU A 26 17.31 7.24 10.27
N TYR A 27 16.17 6.55 10.25
CA TYR A 27 15.12 6.68 11.26
C TYR A 27 15.18 5.63 12.38
N GLY A 28 16.18 4.74 12.38
CA GLY A 28 16.27 3.62 13.32
C GLY A 28 15.10 2.64 13.20
N ILE A 29 14.48 2.54 12.01
CA ILE A 29 13.37 1.63 11.75
C ILE A 29 13.95 0.29 11.31
N GLN A 30 13.61 -0.78 12.03
CA GLN A 30 13.96 -2.13 11.60
C GLN A 30 13.11 -2.52 10.39
N CYS A 31 13.73 -2.64 9.22
CA CYS A 31 13.09 -3.12 8.01
C CYS A 31 13.68 -4.48 7.65
N ASN A 32 12.88 -5.54 7.75
CA ASN A 32 13.33 -6.87 7.34
C ASN A 32 13.00 -7.08 5.86
N ILE A 33 14.00 -6.80 5.03
CA ILE A 33 13.92 -6.81 3.56
C ILE A 33 14.23 -8.22 3.01
N ALA A 34 14.61 -9.17 3.87
CA ALA A 34 15.00 -10.52 3.48
C ALA A 34 13.87 -11.34 2.81
N SER A 35 12.61 -10.94 2.99
CA SER A 35 11.44 -11.58 2.36
C SER A 35 11.00 -10.92 1.06
N LEU A 36 11.74 -9.94 0.54
CA LEU A 36 11.43 -9.38 -0.78
C LEU A 36 11.52 -10.48 -1.83
N SER A 37 10.39 -10.72 -2.50
CA SER A 37 10.29 -11.63 -3.62
C SER A 37 11.52 -11.48 -4.52
N THR A 38 12.26 -12.57 -4.69
CA THR A 38 13.47 -12.74 -5.52
C THR A 38 13.25 -12.46 -7.01
N ASP A 39 12.07 -11.95 -7.34
CA ASP A 39 11.60 -11.65 -8.67
C ASP A 39 12.10 -10.23 -9.03
N HIS A 40 13.29 -10.18 -9.61
CA HIS A 40 13.99 -8.95 -9.99
C HIS A 40 13.16 -8.03 -10.91
N GLU A 41 12.11 -8.55 -11.53
CA GLU A 41 11.19 -7.83 -12.42
C GLU A 41 10.09 -7.07 -11.69
N ARG A 42 9.82 -7.38 -10.41
CA ARG A 42 8.71 -6.74 -9.68
C ARG A 42 9.12 -5.42 -9.07
N HIS A 43 8.39 -4.35 -9.42
CA HIS A 43 8.54 -2.99 -8.88
C HIS A 43 7.97 -2.82 -7.46
N VAL A 44 7.58 -3.91 -6.79
CA VAL A 44 6.83 -3.88 -5.54
C VAL A 44 7.56 -4.65 -4.45
N PHE A 45 7.68 -4.03 -3.29
CA PHE A 45 8.23 -4.64 -2.08
C PHE A 45 7.16 -4.80 -1.03
N LEU A 46 6.97 -6.03 -0.52
CA LEU A 46 6.13 -6.29 0.63
C LEU A 46 6.98 -6.24 1.90
N VAL A 47 6.64 -5.31 2.78
CA VAL A 47 7.44 -5.00 3.99
C VAL A 47 6.52 -4.76 5.17
N HIS A 48 7.03 -5.09 6.35
CA HIS A 48 6.28 -5.02 7.60
C HIS A 48 6.78 -3.86 8.46
N PHE A 49 5.85 -3.04 8.93
CA PHE A 49 6.14 -1.89 9.79
C PHE A 49 5.25 -1.88 11.05
N PRO A 50 5.71 -1.27 12.15
CA PRO A 50 4.92 -1.22 13.38
C PRO A 50 3.73 -0.25 13.27
N SER A 51 3.85 0.83 12.48
CA SER A 51 2.81 1.86 12.37
C SER A 51 2.86 2.61 11.04
N VAL A 52 1.79 3.36 10.74
CA VAL A 52 1.68 4.18 9.52
C VAL A 52 2.64 5.37 9.57
N GLU A 53 2.92 5.91 10.75
CA GLU A 53 3.83 7.04 10.95
C GLU A 53 5.28 6.68 10.56
N CYS A 54 5.69 5.43 10.78
CA CYS A 54 6.98 4.93 10.28
C CYS A 54 7.03 5.00 8.75
N VAL A 55 5.97 4.54 8.09
CA VAL A 55 5.87 4.57 6.62
C VAL A 55 5.84 6.00 6.10
N ALA A 56 5.10 6.91 6.74
CA ALA A 56 5.07 8.32 6.37
C ALA A 56 6.44 8.99 6.47
N LYS A 57 7.23 8.68 7.52
CA LYS A 57 8.62 9.15 7.63
C LYS A 57 9.50 8.65 6.50
N ILE A 58 9.39 7.37 6.15
CA ILE A 58 10.12 6.78 5.03
C ILE A 58 9.76 7.51 3.73
N LEU A 59 8.47 7.62 3.43
CA LEU A 59 7.96 8.28 2.21
C LEU A 59 8.38 9.75 2.10
N SER A 60 8.60 10.44 3.23
CA SER A 60 9.07 11.83 3.23
C SER A 60 10.51 12.03 2.74
N ARG A 61 11.30 10.95 2.64
CA ARG A 61 12.73 10.99 2.25
C ARG A 61 13.10 10.09 1.09
N THR A 62 12.25 9.15 0.71
CA THR A 62 12.46 8.29 -0.46
C THR A 62 12.21 9.05 -1.75
N VAL A 63 13.06 8.81 -2.75
CA VAL A 63 12.96 9.37 -4.10
C VAL A 63 12.48 8.30 -5.08
N LEU A 64 12.87 7.03 -4.88
CA LEU A 64 12.50 5.94 -5.78
C LEU A 64 11.12 5.36 -5.48
N VAL A 65 10.58 5.52 -4.27
CA VAL A 65 9.22 5.08 -3.90
C VAL A 65 8.19 6.06 -4.45
N LYS A 66 7.23 5.57 -5.25
CA LYS A 66 6.09 6.37 -5.72
C LYS A 66 5.03 6.54 -4.64
N PHE A 67 4.67 5.42 -4.01
CA PHE A 67 3.68 5.37 -2.95
C PHE A 67 3.79 4.02 -2.22
N ALA A 68 3.19 3.95 -1.02
CA ALA A 68 3.01 2.72 -0.27
C ALA A 68 1.52 2.48 -0.01
N ILE A 69 1.10 1.22 -0.09
CA ILE A 69 -0.28 0.79 0.13
C ILE A 69 -0.30 -0.14 1.34
N GLU A 70 -1.17 0.12 2.30
CA GLU A 70 -1.42 -0.82 3.41
C GLU A 70 -2.17 -2.05 2.88
N LEU A 71 -1.60 -3.24 3.10
CA LEU A 71 -2.15 -4.50 2.62
C LEU A 71 -3.06 -5.12 3.70
N PHE A 72 -4.36 -5.14 3.41
CA PHE A 72 -5.33 -5.72 4.33
C PHE A 72 -5.45 -7.23 4.17
N ALA A 73 -5.53 -7.77 2.96
CA ALA A 73 -5.70 -9.21 2.78
C ALA A 73 -5.07 -9.69 1.46
N VAL A 74 -4.59 -10.92 1.48
CA VAL A 74 -4.11 -11.66 0.30
C VAL A 74 -4.72 -13.06 0.38
N SER A 75 -5.21 -13.57 -0.74
CA SER A 75 -5.72 -14.93 -0.86
C SER A 75 -5.53 -15.41 -2.30
N VAL A 76 -5.50 -16.72 -2.49
CA VAL A 76 -5.40 -17.36 -3.80
C VAL A 76 -6.78 -17.44 -4.48
N ASP A 77 -7.85 -17.47 -3.68
CA ASP A 77 -9.23 -17.56 -4.11
C ASP A 77 -10.13 -16.52 -3.42
N TYR A 78 -11.31 -16.32 -4.01
CA TYR A 78 -12.29 -15.32 -3.58
C TYR A 78 -12.84 -15.56 -2.17
N ASP A 79 -13.17 -16.81 -1.84
CA ASP A 79 -13.75 -17.16 -0.54
C ASP A 79 -12.75 -16.93 0.59
N GLY A 80 -11.49 -17.32 0.36
CA GLY A 80 -10.37 -17.01 1.26
C GLY A 80 -10.13 -15.51 1.41
N LEU A 81 -10.28 -14.72 0.33
CA LEU A 81 -10.17 -13.26 0.41
C LEU A 81 -11.28 -12.67 1.28
N CYS A 82 -12.52 -13.08 1.06
CA CYS A 82 -13.66 -12.65 1.86
C CYS A 82 -13.49 -13.02 3.34
N ALA A 83 -13.02 -14.23 3.63
CA ALA A 83 -12.73 -14.67 5.00
C ALA A 83 -11.63 -13.80 5.65
N ALA A 84 -10.52 -13.56 4.94
CA ALA A 84 -9.41 -12.74 5.43
C ALA A 84 -9.82 -11.28 5.70
N ILE A 85 -10.61 -10.68 4.81
CA ILE A 85 -11.15 -9.32 4.99
C ILE A 85 -12.06 -9.28 6.22
N ARG A 86 -12.95 -10.26 6.39
CA ARG A 86 -13.86 -10.35 7.55
C ARG A 86 -13.08 -10.50 8.85
N ALA A 87 -12.00 -11.28 8.87
CA ALA A 87 -11.14 -11.44 10.05
C ALA A 87 -10.46 -10.12 10.47
N LYS A 88 -10.13 -9.25 9.50
CA LYS A 88 -9.49 -7.95 9.75
C LYS A 88 -10.45 -6.76 9.87
N ARG A 89 -11.74 -7.03 10.10
CA ARG A 89 -12.80 -6.01 10.20
C ARG A 89 -12.50 -4.87 11.19
N GLN A 90 -11.85 -5.17 12.32
CA GLN A 90 -11.45 -4.16 13.31
C GLN A 90 -10.38 -3.20 12.79
N GLN A 91 -9.40 -3.70 12.01
CA GLN A 91 -8.36 -2.86 11.40
C GLN A 91 -8.97 -1.96 10.31
N LEU A 92 -9.92 -2.49 9.52
CA LEU A 92 -10.64 -1.72 8.51
C LEU A 92 -11.52 -0.61 9.11
N ALA A 93 -12.02 -0.79 10.34
CA ALA A 93 -12.77 0.25 11.04
C ALA A 93 -11.91 1.50 11.29
N ARG A 94 -10.60 1.34 11.54
CA ARG A 94 -9.64 2.46 11.65
C ARG A 94 -9.63 3.28 10.37
N VAL A 95 -9.50 2.62 9.22
CA VAL A 95 -9.49 3.30 7.91
C VAL A 95 -10.81 4.04 7.68
N ARG A 96 -11.94 3.41 8.01
CA ARG A 96 -13.24 4.08 7.93
C ARG A 96 -13.30 5.35 8.77
N SER A 97 -12.80 5.33 10.00
CA SER A 97 -12.73 6.54 10.84
C SER A 97 -11.77 7.59 10.29
N PHE A 98 -10.63 7.16 9.73
CA PHE A 98 -9.68 8.08 9.10
C PHE A 98 -10.29 8.77 7.89
N LEU A 99 -10.96 8.04 7.00
CA LEU A 99 -11.65 8.60 5.83
C LEU A 99 -12.81 9.52 6.22
N ALA A 100 -13.54 9.20 7.30
CA ALA A 100 -14.61 10.06 7.80
C ALA A 100 -14.08 11.38 8.40
N ASN A 101 -12.88 11.36 8.99
CA ASN A 101 -12.24 12.53 9.61
C ASN A 101 -11.36 13.33 8.65
N SER A 102 -10.96 12.72 7.54
CA SER A 102 -10.18 13.36 6.50
C SER A 102 -11.13 14.18 5.64
N SER A 103 -11.08 15.51 5.72
CA SER A 103 -11.69 16.43 4.74
C SER A 103 -11.11 16.28 3.32
N ILE A 104 -10.40 15.19 3.06
CA ILE A 104 -9.76 14.82 1.80
C ILE A 104 -10.77 14.03 0.98
N VAL A 105 -11.92 14.65 0.70
CA VAL A 105 -12.42 14.57 -0.67
C VAL A 105 -11.91 15.87 -1.26
N PRO A 106 -10.87 15.86 -2.11
CA PRO A 106 -10.51 17.09 -2.81
C PRO A 106 -11.78 17.58 -3.50
N SER A 107 -12.08 18.88 -3.46
CA SER A 107 -13.28 19.43 -4.10
C SER A 107 -13.39 19.08 -5.60
N GLU A 108 -12.29 18.65 -6.21
CA GLU A 108 -12.20 18.10 -7.57
C GLU A 108 -12.73 16.65 -7.71
N TRP A 109 -12.78 15.87 -6.63
CA TRP A 109 -13.34 14.50 -6.59
C TRP A 109 -14.78 14.48 -6.06
N ALA A 110 -15.31 15.64 -5.64
CA ALA A 110 -16.73 15.82 -5.34
C ALA A 110 -17.62 15.77 -6.61
N PHE A 111 -16.99 15.72 -7.80
CA PHE A 111 -17.62 15.52 -9.10
C PHE A 111 -17.04 14.29 -9.80
N LEU A 112 -17.20 13.10 -9.24
CA LEU A 112 -17.43 11.94 -10.09
C LEU A 112 -18.95 11.76 -10.17
N PRO A 113 -19.59 12.16 -11.28
CA PRO A 113 -20.96 11.73 -11.55
C PRO A 113 -20.98 10.20 -11.42
N SER A 114 -22.03 9.64 -10.82
CA SER A 114 -22.24 8.20 -10.64
C SER A 114 -21.89 7.35 -11.87
N LEU A 115 -22.02 7.93 -13.07
CA LEU A 115 -21.63 7.37 -14.36
C LEU A 115 -20.16 6.93 -14.49
N LEU A 116 -19.18 7.56 -13.81
CA LEU A 116 -17.76 7.16 -13.92
C LEU A 116 -17.40 6.00 -12.99
N LEU A 117 -18.07 5.88 -11.84
CA LEU A 117 -17.96 4.71 -10.97
C LEU A 117 -18.62 3.49 -11.62
N ASP A 118 -19.77 3.70 -12.27
CA ASP A 118 -20.44 2.67 -13.08
C ASP A 118 -19.60 2.29 -14.31
N PHE A 119 -18.94 3.25 -14.96
CA PHE A 119 -18.03 2.97 -16.07
C PHE A 119 -16.81 2.15 -15.62
N TRP A 120 -16.22 2.47 -14.46
CA TRP A 120 -15.06 1.75 -13.91
C TRP A 120 -15.42 0.35 -13.39
N LEU A 121 -16.59 0.19 -12.78
CA LEU A 121 -17.12 -1.13 -12.35
C LEU A 121 -17.51 -2.01 -13.54
N ASN A 122 -18.09 -1.43 -14.61
CA ASN A 122 -18.48 -2.18 -15.80
C ASN A 122 -17.28 -2.56 -16.68
N THR A 123 -16.23 -1.73 -16.75
CA THR A 123 -15.01 -2.06 -17.50
C THR A 123 -14.18 -3.18 -16.86
N TRP A 124 -14.37 -3.48 -15.57
CA TRP A 124 -13.72 -4.61 -14.90
C TRP A 124 -14.50 -5.94 -14.99
N ASN A 125 -15.79 -5.91 -15.38
CA ASN A 125 -16.61 -7.11 -15.56
C ASN A 125 -16.57 -7.69 -16.99
N GLU A 126 -15.88 -7.02 -17.92
CA GLU A 126 -15.63 -7.54 -19.26
C GLU A 126 -14.15 -7.90 -19.43
N LYS A 127 -13.75 -9.06 -18.89
CA LYS A 127 -12.73 -9.95 -19.47
C LYS A 127 -12.71 -11.32 -18.80
#